data_AF-A0A3N5A2L7-F1
#
_entry.id   AF-A0A3N5A2L7-F1
#
_cell.length_a   1.000
_cell.length_b   1.000
_cell.length_c   1.000
_cell.angle_alpha   90.00
_cell.angle_beta   90.00
_cell.angle_gamma   90.00
#
_symmetry.space_group_name_H-M   'P 1'
#
loop_
_entity.id
_entity.type
_entity.pdbx_description
1 polymer ?
#
loop_
_entity_poly.entity_id
_entity_poly.type
_entity_poly.pdbx_seq_one_letter_code
_entity_poly.pdbx_strand_id
1 'polypeptide(L)'
;MPDLVVYAVAVALTALSVFLGDRSLFRRLRWFEAAAVGFAVVTLGVVTTMLGGSATAVVAVPLVAAALLMLVLLQSTLPKLVLTYLAVGAYYVALHVVASRFFDYDTLVPGWPLG
;
A
#
# COMPACT_ATOMS: atom_id res chain seq x y z
N MET A 1 19.03 -5.55 4.27
CA MET A 1 18.46 -6.42 3.21
C MET A 1 18.75 -5.78 1.86
N PRO A 2 18.83 -6.53 0.75
CA PRO A 2 18.94 -5.93 -0.58
C PRO A 2 17.72 -5.05 -0.86
N ASP A 3 17.90 -3.89 -1.48
CA ASP A 3 16.82 -2.90 -1.74
C ASP A 3 15.66 -3.51 -2.55
N LEU A 4 15.97 -4.43 -3.47
CA LEU A 4 14.97 -5.16 -4.24
C LEU A 4 14.09 -6.07 -3.36
N VAL A 5 14.67 -6.70 -2.33
CA VAL A 5 13.91 -7.56 -1.40
C VAL A 5 12.99 -6.71 -0.54
N VAL A 6 13.48 -5.58 -0.04
CA VAL A 6 12.69 -4.60 0.72
C VAL A 6 11.51 -4.12 -0.11
N TYR A 7 11.76 -3.71 -1.37
CA TYR A 7 10.74 -3.30 -2.30
C TYR A 7 9.72 -4.41 -2.59
N ALA A 8 10.17 -5.63 -2.89
CA ALA A 8 9.29 -6.76 -3.17
C ALA A 8 8.39 -7.11 -1.97
N VAL A 9 8.95 -7.07 -0.76
CA VAL A 9 8.19 -7.27 0.49
C VAL A 9 7.17 -6.15 0.68
N ALA A 10 7.54 -4.88 0.46
CA ALA A 10 6.61 -3.76 0.56
C ALA A 10 5.44 -3.88 -0.44
N VAL A 11 5.73 -4.27 -1.70
CA VAL A 11 4.71 -4.56 -2.72
C VAL A 11 3.78 -5.67 -2.25
N ALA A 12 4.33 -6.78 -1.76
CA ALA A 12 3.56 -7.93 -1.29
C ALA A 12 2.67 -7.59 -0.10
N LEU A 13 3.20 -6.89 0.91
CA LEU A 13 2.44 -6.48 2.10
C LEU A 13 1.34 -5.48 1.74
N THR A 14 1.61 -4.54 0.84
CA THR A 14 0.62 -3.57 0.38
C THR A 14 -0.49 -4.26 -0.41
N ALA A 15 -0.13 -5.12 -1.36
CA ALA A 15 -1.09 -5.92 -2.12
C ALA A 15 -1.95 -6.82 -1.22
N LEU A 16 -1.34 -7.47 -0.23
CA LEU A 16 -2.04 -8.30 0.73
C LEU A 16 -3.01 -7.48 1.59
N SER A 17 -2.61 -6.29 2.03
CA SER A 17 -3.47 -5.37 2.77
C SER A 17 -4.69 -4.95 1.95
N VAL A 18 -4.48 -4.60 0.67
CA VAL A 18 -5.55 -4.25 -0.27
C VAL A 18 -6.51 -5.41 -0.45
N PHE A 19 -5.97 -6.61 -0.69
CA PHE A 19 -6.76 -7.82 -0.89
C PHE A 19 -7.58 -8.17 0.34
N LEU A 20 -6.97 -8.19 1.54
CA LEU A 20 -7.66 -8.52 2.78
C LEU A 20 -8.72 -7.48 3.16
N GLY A 21 -8.42 -6.19 2.97
CA GLY A 21 -9.35 -5.10 3.26
C GLY A 21 -10.62 -5.16 2.43
N ASP A 22 -10.52 -5.48 1.13
CA ASP A 22 -11.70 -5.71 0.30
C ASP A 22 -12.37 -7.05 0.62
N ARG A 23 -11.59 -8.13 0.81
CA ARG A 23 -12.13 -9.48 1.02
C ARG A 23 -12.92 -9.62 2.32
N SER A 24 -12.61 -8.83 3.35
CA SER A 24 -13.34 -8.82 4.62
C SER A 24 -14.70 -8.09 4.54
N LEU A 25 -14.88 -7.20 3.55
CA LEU A 25 -16.08 -6.37 3.42
C LEU A 25 -16.93 -6.75 2.21
N PHE A 26 -16.39 -6.60 0.99
CA PHE A 26 -17.17 -6.60 -0.24
C PHE A 26 -16.75 -7.67 -1.26
N ARG A 27 -15.52 -8.21 -1.17
CA ARG A 27 -15.03 -9.33 -1.99
C ARG A 27 -15.09 -9.04 -3.50
N ARG A 28 -14.78 -7.82 -3.90
CA ARG A 28 -14.84 -7.35 -5.28
C ARG A 28 -13.50 -7.40 -6.00
N LEU A 29 -12.41 -7.09 -5.30
CA LEU A 29 -11.07 -7.12 -5.87
C LEU A 29 -10.59 -8.55 -6.05
N ARG A 30 -10.16 -8.87 -7.27
CA ARG A 30 -9.40 -10.08 -7.56
C ARG A 30 -7.98 -9.94 -7.04
N TRP A 31 -7.33 -11.05 -6.73
CA TRP A 31 -5.98 -11.05 -6.15
C TRP A 31 -4.96 -10.31 -7.02
N PHE A 32 -5.08 -10.39 -8.36
CA PHE A 32 -4.18 -9.69 -9.28
C PHE A 32 -4.46 -8.19 -9.40
N GLU A 33 -5.71 -7.76 -9.18
CA GLU A 33 -6.05 -6.34 -9.10
C GLU A 33 -5.45 -5.73 -7.84
N ALA A 34 -5.53 -6.44 -6.70
CA ALA A 34 -4.86 -6.04 -5.47
C ALA A 34 -3.33 -6.02 -5.61
N ALA A 35 -2.74 -6.98 -6.34
CA ALA A 35 -1.32 -6.99 -6.66
C ALA A 35 -0.91 -5.77 -7.51
N ALA A 36 -1.71 -5.42 -8.53
CA ALA A 36 -1.48 -4.24 -9.35
C ALA A 36 -1.55 -2.94 -8.53
N VAL A 37 -2.52 -2.82 -7.61
CA VAL A 37 -2.59 -1.68 -6.67
C VAL A 37 -1.33 -1.62 -5.80
N GLY A 38 -0.95 -2.73 -5.17
CA GLY A 38 0.24 -2.78 -4.32
C GLY A 38 1.51 -2.36 -5.06
N PHE A 39 1.71 -2.89 -6.27
CA PHE A 39 2.84 -2.53 -7.12
C PHE A 39 2.83 -1.04 -7.49
N ALA A 40 1.70 -0.51 -7.96
CA ALA A 40 1.60 0.89 -8.39
C ALA A 40 1.85 1.86 -7.23
N VAL A 41 1.24 1.61 -6.07
CA VAL A 41 1.34 2.46 -4.88
C VAL A 41 2.78 2.51 -4.36
N VAL A 42 3.43 1.36 -4.23
CA VAL A 42 4.82 1.28 -3.74
C VAL A 42 5.78 1.89 -4.74
N THR A 43 5.61 1.63 -6.04
CA THR A 43 6.45 2.22 -7.09
C THR A 43 6.32 3.74 -7.12
N LEU A 44 5.10 4.27 -7.01
CA LEU A 44 4.88 5.72 -6.96
C LEU A 44 5.51 6.35 -5.71
N GLY A 45 5.49 5.66 -4.57
CA GLY A 45 6.20 6.10 -3.37
C GLY A 45 7.70 6.22 -3.61
N VAL A 46 8.30 5.17 -4.14
CA VAL A 46 9.72 5.12 -4.53
C VAL A 46 10.07 6.25 -5.52
N VAL A 47 9.32 6.39 -6.60
CA VAL A 47 9.55 7.43 -7.62
C VAL A 47 9.43 8.82 -7.01
N THR A 48 8.43 9.05 -6.15
CA THR A 48 8.26 10.35 -5.47
C THR A 48 9.46 10.69 -4.60
N THR A 49 10.02 9.70 -3.90
CA THR A 49 11.26 9.90 -3.13
C THR A 49 12.46 10.18 -4.02
N MET A 50 12.64 9.43 -5.11
CA MET A 50 13.75 9.63 -6.05
C MET A 50 13.73 11.01 -6.72
N LEU A 51 12.54 11.60 -6.88
CA LEU A 51 12.37 12.97 -7.39
C LEU A 51 12.61 14.07 -6.34
N GLY A 52 13.06 13.71 -5.13
CA GLY A 52 13.27 14.66 -4.03
C GLY A 52 11.98 15.18 -3.42
N GLY A 53 10.88 14.42 -3.50
CA GLY A 53 9.60 14.78 -2.92
C GLY A 53 9.69 15.02 -1.41
N SER A 54 8.93 16.00 -0.91
CA SER A 54 8.84 16.25 0.53
C SER A 54 8.26 15.04 1.26
N ALA A 55 8.50 14.95 2.59
CA ALA A 55 7.95 13.86 3.41
C ALA A 55 6.42 13.72 3.24
N THR A 56 5.70 14.85 3.10
CA THR A 56 4.26 14.86 2.83
C THR A 56 3.92 14.27 1.47
N ALA A 57 4.69 14.59 0.42
CA ALA A 57 4.45 14.08 -0.93
C ALA A 57 4.66 12.56 -1.02
N VAL A 58 5.71 12.06 -0.37
CA VAL A 58 6.04 10.61 -0.32
C VAL A 58 4.91 9.81 0.33
N VAL A 59 4.13 10.40 1.24
CA VAL A 59 2.95 9.76 1.85
C VAL A 59 1.67 10.01 1.04
N ALA A 60 1.45 11.25 0.60
CA ALA A 60 0.21 11.64 -0.04
C ALA A 60 0.04 11.02 -1.43
N VAL A 61 1.10 10.93 -2.23
CA VAL A 61 1.03 10.40 -3.61
C VAL A 61 0.60 8.94 -3.62
N PRO A 62 1.23 8.01 -2.86
CA PRO A 62 0.78 6.62 -2.78
C PRO A 62 -0.66 6.50 -2.25
N LEU A 63 -1.04 7.33 -1.28
CA LEU A 63 -2.38 7.33 -0.69
C LEU A 63 -3.45 7.70 -1.74
N VAL A 64 -3.22 8.79 -2.47
CA VAL A 64 -4.14 9.23 -3.54
C VAL A 64 -4.19 8.19 -4.65
N ALA A 65 -3.04 7.65 -5.06
CA ALA A 65 -2.97 6.61 -6.08
C ALA A 65 -3.76 5.35 -5.69
N ALA A 66 -3.61 4.89 -4.45
CA ALA A 66 -4.36 3.74 -3.93
C ALA A 66 -5.87 4.00 -3.98
N ALA A 67 -6.32 5.16 -3.50
CA ALA A 67 -7.73 5.51 -3.48
C ALA A 67 -8.33 5.59 -4.90
N LEU A 68 -7.61 6.21 -5.84
CA LEU A 68 -8.04 6.31 -7.24
C LEU A 68 -8.08 4.95 -7.93
N LEU A 69 -7.04 4.13 -7.79
CA LEU A 69 -7.02 2.79 -8.38
C LEU A 69 -8.12 1.91 -7.80
N MET A 70 -8.31 1.93 -6.48
CA MET A 70 -9.40 1.20 -5.84
C MET A 70 -10.77 1.71 -6.27
N LEU A 71 -10.96 3.02 -6.44
CA LEU A 71 -12.22 3.58 -6.95
C LEU A 71 -12.57 3.01 -8.33
N VAL A 72 -11.58 2.98 -9.23
CA VAL A 72 -11.74 2.46 -10.60
C VAL A 72 -12.00 0.95 -10.58
N LEU A 73 -11.23 0.19 -9.79
CA LEU A 73 -11.27 -1.27 -9.78
C LEU A 73 -12.49 -1.84 -9.02
N LEU A 74 -12.89 -1.26 -7.89
CA LEU A 74 -14.06 -1.74 -7.14
C LEU A 74 -15.39 -1.48 -7.88
N GLN A 75 -15.40 -0.54 -8.84
CA GLN A 75 -16.62 -0.01 -9.48
C GLN A 75 -17.73 0.24 -8.45
N SER A 76 -17.38 0.94 -7.38
CA SER A 76 -18.23 1.07 -6.19
C SER A 76 -18.51 2.52 -5.83
N THR A 77 -19.48 2.72 -4.93
CA THR A 77 -19.83 4.04 -4.42
C THR A 77 -18.76 4.54 -3.45
N LEU A 78 -18.61 5.88 -3.36
CA LEU A 78 -17.69 6.55 -2.44
C LEU A 78 -17.70 5.99 -1.00
N PRO A 79 -18.86 5.71 -0.37
CA PRO A 79 -18.88 5.13 0.99
C PRO A 79 -18.23 3.74 1.06
N LYS A 80 -18.43 2.88 0.04
CA LYS A 80 -17.80 1.56 -0.01
C LYS A 80 -16.30 1.68 -0.19
N LEU A 81 -15.85 2.63 -1.02
CA LEU A 81 -14.42 2.93 -1.13
C LEU A 81 -13.84 3.33 0.22
N VAL A 82 -14.44 4.30 0.92
CA VAL A 82 -13.93 4.78 2.22
C VAL A 82 -13.85 3.64 3.24
N LEU A 83 -14.89 2.81 3.35
CA LEU A 83 -14.87 1.66 4.25
C LEU A 83 -13.79 0.64 3.88
N THR A 84 -13.66 0.34 2.59
CA THR A 84 -12.60 -0.56 2.11
C THR A 84 -11.23 0.02 2.42
N TYR A 85 -11.04 1.31 2.17
CA TYR A 85 -9.79 2.00 2.40
C TYR A 85 -9.38 2.01 3.88
N LEU A 86 -10.34 2.22 4.78
CA LEU A 86 -10.12 2.10 6.23
C LEU A 86 -9.74 0.67 6.63
N ALA A 87 -10.41 -0.34 6.07
CA ALA A 87 -10.07 -1.74 6.31
C ALA A 87 -8.66 -2.08 5.79
N VAL A 88 -8.30 -1.61 4.60
CA VAL A 88 -6.95 -1.74 4.04
C VAL A 88 -5.92 -1.10 4.98
N GLY A 89 -6.18 0.10 5.49
CA GLY A 89 -5.32 0.76 6.46
C GLY A 89 -5.12 -0.05 7.74
N ALA A 90 -6.19 -0.64 8.28
CA ALA A 90 -6.10 -1.50 9.45
C ALA A 90 -5.23 -2.76 9.20
N TYR A 91 -5.44 -3.43 8.06
CA TYR A 91 -4.60 -4.57 7.68
C TYR A 91 -3.15 -4.16 7.40
N TYR A 92 -2.93 -3.02 6.74
CA TYR A 92 -1.61 -2.49 6.47
C TYR A 92 -0.83 -2.28 7.77
N VAL A 93 -1.43 -1.62 8.75
CA VAL A 93 -0.81 -1.40 10.06
C VAL A 93 -0.53 -2.73 10.75
N ALA A 94 -1.51 -3.64 10.81
CA ALA A 94 -1.32 -4.93 11.47
C ALA A 94 -0.19 -5.76 10.82
N LEU A 95 -0.16 -5.83 9.49
CA LEU A 95 0.86 -6.57 8.75
C LEU A 95 2.24 -5.93 8.89
N HIS A 96 2.34 -4.59 8.89
CA HIS A 96 3.61 -3.90 9.08
C HIS A 96 4.13 -4.03 10.51
N VAL A 97 3.26 -4.02 11.51
CA VAL A 97 3.65 -4.28 12.92
C VAL A 97 4.16 -5.71 13.08
N VAL A 98 3.57 -6.68 12.38
CA VAL A 98 4.10 -8.05 12.38
C VAL A 98 5.44 -8.11 11.65
N ALA A 99 5.52 -7.51 10.46
CA ALA A 99 6.75 -7.48 9.66
C ALA A 99 7.90 -6.79 10.40
N SER A 100 7.65 -5.70 11.13
CA SER A 100 8.68 -5.00 11.90
C SER A 100 9.31 -5.86 12.98
N ARG A 101 8.54 -6.79 13.59
CA ARG A 101 9.07 -7.75 14.56
C ARG A 101 10.01 -8.80 13.96
N PHE A 102 9.87 -9.10 12.67
CA PHE A 102 10.68 -10.11 11.98
C PHE A 102 11.85 -9.51 11.19
N PHE A 103 11.76 -8.24 10.81
CA PHE A 103 12.67 -7.62 9.85
C PHE A 103 13.31 -6.32 10.34
N ASP A 104 13.17 -5.95 11.62
CA ASP A 104 13.69 -4.70 12.22
C ASP A 104 13.31 -3.44 11.42
N TYR A 105 12.09 -3.38 10.89
CA TYR A 105 11.56 -2.15 10.30
C TYR A 105 11.05 -1.22 11.40
N ASP A 106 11.84 -0.21 11.78
CA ASP A 106 11.43 0.80 12.78
C ASP A 106 10.34 1.77 12.30
N THR A 107 9.93 1.73 11.03
CA THR A 107 9.02 2.73 10.45
C THR A 107 7.82 2.10 9.74
N LEU A 108 6.62 2.57 10.11
CA LEU A 108 5.31 2.25 9.49
C LEU A 108 5.19 2.80 8.05
N VAL A 109 5.96 3.82 7.75
CA VAL A 109 6.14 4.42 6.43
C VAL A 109 7.60 4.15 6.08
N PRO A 110 7.92 3.36 5.05
CA PRO A 110 9.31 3.21 4.65
C PRO A 110 9.87 4.60 4.35
N GLY A 111 10.82 5.05 5.18
CA GLY A 111 11.70 6.13 4.78
C GLY A 111 12.59 5.55 3.69
N TRP A 112 12.10 5.50 2.44
CA TRP A 112 12.75 4.85 1.31
C TRP A 112 14.20 5.35 1.19
N PRO A 113 15.20 4.64 1.75
CA PRO A 113 16.58 5.06 1.67
C PRO A 113 17.07 4.45 0.37
N LEU A 114 16.58 5.00 -0.74
CA LEU A 114 17.16 4.73 -2.04
C LEU A 114 18.24 5.78 -2.16
N GLY A 115 19.48 5.34 -1.90
CA GLY A 115 20.68 6.18 -1.85
C GLY A 115 20.92 6.99 -3.11
#